data_AF-A0A352E013-F1
#
_entry.id   AF-A0A352E013-F1
#
_cell.length_a   1.000
_cell.length_b   1.000
_cell.length_c   1.000
_cell.angle_alpha   90.00
_cell.angle_beta   90.00
_cell.angle_gamma   90.00
#
_symmetry.space_group_name_H-M   'P 1'
#
loop_
_entity.id
_entity.type
_entity.pdbx_description
1 polymer ?
#
loop_
_entity_poly.entity_id
_entity_poly.type
_entity_poly.pdbx_seq_one_letter_code
_entity_poly.pdbx_strand_id
1 'polypeptide(L)'
;MRPRVIPLVVLLLLAGLPRVLLAAEVPGRAPGAQPDGSVVLPNQWSLRPVGRQVEVGDFPAAIAMHPDGRHAVVLHCGYGPHELVVLDVARRRLVSRVRLEESFQGVAFAPDGGVLWVSGGAAETLLRFRFVDGALVPDGAVALRDEKLRGIPCGIGMNGAGDTLYVANVWGHSISRVRLDPAGGEPSIDELLLTAAAPAAGPAIPASADPSITKRAEALLERAVKDAPYPWTCVVDDRRHRLYVSLWGQAAVAVIDTAEWNVVARIAVEEHPNEMLLTPDGGRLFVANANRNSVLVIDLDAGRVSETLVATLSADAQPGNTPNSLALAADGTTLFVSNANINAVSVWDVETPGRARSIGFIPVGWYPTAVRLAHGGRRLLVANGKGVISDSNRNGPRPGYDSDAPTPDYIAGLFDGTVSFIDLPEEDGFEPQMRAWTARAYACRPPQVAEVFSAEEIAGSPIPSGSGRKSPITHVIYVVKENRTYDQVFGDMPEGRGDPTLCLFPEPVTPNHHALARQFVLLDNFYVESEVSADGHEWSMGAYATDFVERHWPLSYGHNARKKFPYPSEGTFEIARPAGGYLWDRAIAAGVSFRSYGEWVSNGPAPDAPGTA
;
A
#
# COMPACT_ATOMS: atom_id res chain seq x y z
N MET A 1 72.35 -35.84 -45.65
CA MET A 1 71.18 -36.51 -46.27
C MET A 1 70.24 -36.95 -45.17
N ARG A 2 69.00 -36.43 -45.22
CA ARG A 2 67.76 -36.83 -44.51
C ARG A 2 67.68 -36.62 -42.98
N PRO A 3 66.50 -36.22 -42.47
CA PRO A 3 66.39 -35.11 -41.50
C PRO A 3 66.06 -35.56 -40.07
N ARG A 4 66.44 -34.73 -39.10
CA ARG A 4 66.05 -34.84 -37.69
C ARG A 4 64.61 -34.35 -37.51
N VAL A 5 63.72 -35.26 -37.09
CA VAL A 5 62.37 -34.91 -36.63
C VAL A 5 62.44 -34.66 -35.13
N ILE A 6 62.20 -33.42 -34.72
CA ILE A 6 62.01 -33.01 -33.33
C ILE A 6 60.51 -33.21 -33.03
N PRO A 7 60.10 -33.95 -31.99
CA PRO A 7 58.71 -33.96 -31.59
C PRO A 7 58.40 -32.63 -30.89
N LEU A 8 57.53 -31.85 -31.53
CA LEU A 8 56.93 -30.63 -31.00
C LEU A 8 56.06 -31.03 -29.80
N VAL A 9 56.52 -30.76 -28.58
CA VAL A 9 55.67 -30.81 -27.38
C VAL A 9 54.74 -29.61 -27.46
N VAL A 10 53.48 -29.85 -27.84
CA VAL A 10 52.41 -28.86 -27.73
C VAL A 10 52.06 -28.77 -26.24
N LEU A 11 52.59 -27.74 -25.58
CA LEU A 11 52.12 -27.31 -24.27
C LEU A 11 50.73 -26.68 -24.50
N LEU A 12 49.67 -27.44 -24.22
CA LEU A 12 48.32 -26.87 -24.08
C LEU A 12 48.33 -25.98 -22.83
N LEU A 13 48.63 -24.69 -23.04
CA LEU A 13 48.25 -23.64 -22.11
C LEU A 13 46.72 -23.61 -22.06
N LEU A 14 46.15 -24.33 -21.09
CA LEU A 14 44.81 -24.10 -20.60
C LEU A 14 44.79 -22.68 -20.02
N ALA A 15 44.58 -21.68 -20.88
CA ALA A 15 44.14 -20.38 -20.45
C ALA A 15 42.83 -20.60 -19.68
N GLY A 16 42.87 -20.37 -18.37
CA GLY A 16 41.71 -20.44 -17.52
C GLY A 16 40.67 -19.45 -18.03
N LEU A 17 39.68 -19.96 -18.75
CA LEU A 17 38.37 -19.30 -18.82
C LEU A 17 37.95 -19.07 -17.37
N PRO A 18 37.55 -17.85 -16.97
CA PRO A 18 36.93 -17.68 -15.67
C PRO A 18 35.75 -18.63 -15.67
N ARG A 19 35.81 -19.67 -14.83
CA ARG A 19 34.60 -20.37 -14.43
C ARG A 19 33.74 -19.27 -13.84
N VAL A 20 32.71 -18.86 -14.58
CA VAL A 20 31.53 -18.30 -13.95
C VAL A 20 31.16 -19.37 -12.95
N LEU A 21 31.49 -19.15 -11.68
CA LEU A 21 30.90 -19.93 -10.62
C LEU A 21 29.41 -19.69 -10.81
N LEU A 22 28.72 -20.71 -11.32
CA LEU A 22 27.30 -20.86 -11.07
C LEU A 22 27.19 -20.70 -9.56
N ALA A 23 26.60 -19.59 -9.13
CA ALA A 23 26.31 -19.33 -7.73
C ALA A 23 25.70 -20.61 -7.17
N ALA A 24 26.20 -21.05 -6.01
CA ALA A 24 25.63 -22.20 -5.31
C ALA A 24 24.11 -22.02 -5.28
N GLU A 25 23.36 -23.08 -5.63
CA GLU A 25 21.90 -23.04 -5.65
C GLU A 25 21.40 -22.51 -4.31
N VAL A 26 20.92 -21.26 -4.29
CA VAL A 26 20.02 -20.84 -3.24
C VAL A 26 18.80 -21.76 -3.41
N PRO A 27 18.41 -22.54 -2.39
CA PRO A 27 17.16 -23.29 -2.44
C PRO A 27 16.03 -22.25 -2.54
N GLY A 28 15.61 -21.96 -3.76
CA GLY A 28 14.59 -20.95 -4.03
C GLY A 28 13.26 -21.51 -3.58
N ARG A 29 12.74 -21.02 -2.47
CA ARG A 29 11.36 -21.27 -2.07
C ARG A 29 10.48 -20.47 -3.02
N ALA A 30 9.77 -21.15 -3.92
CA ALA A 30 8.75 -20.51 -4.74
C ALA A 30 7.71 -19.80 -3.85
N PRO A 31 7.14 -18.66 -4.27
CA PRO A 31 6.05 -18.00 -3.58
C PRO A 31 4.90 -18.95 -3.26
N GLY A 32 4.22 -18.69 -2.15
CA GLY A 32 3.18 -19.54 -1.59
C GLY A 32 3.61 -20.28 -0.32
N ALA A 33 2.75 -21.20 0.09
CA ALA A 33 2.89 -21.93 1.36
C ALA A 33 4.12 -22.83 1.39
N GLN A 34 4.81 -22.85 2.54
CA GLN A 34 6.03 -23.60 2.78
C GLN A 34 5.78 -24.74 3.79
N PRO A 35 6.59 -25.82 3.76
CA PRO A 35 6.44 -26.93 4.71
C PRO A 35 6.57 -26.55 6.19
N ASP A 36 7.25 -25.45 6.50
CA ASP A 36 7.42 -24.94 7.86
C ASP A 36 6.27 -24.02 8.33
N GLY A 37 5.19 -23.93 7.54
CA GLY A 37 4.01 -23.13 7.82
C GLY A 37 4.16 -21.63 7.51
N SER A 38 5.31 -21.20 7.00
CA SER A 38 5.44 -19.84 6.45
C SER A 38 4.87 -19.75 5.04
N VAL A 39 4.61 -18.53 4.58
CA VAL A 39 4.28 -18.25 3.19
C VAL A 39 5.34 -17.34 2.62
N VAL A 40 5.96 -17.69 1.49
CA VAL A 40 6.88 -16.78 0.78
C VAL A 40 6.06 -15.91 -0.17
N LEU A 41 6.34 -14.62 -0.18
CA LEU A 41 5.67 -13.63 -1.01
C LEU A 41 6.46 -13.36 -2.30
N PRO A 42 5.80 -12.83 -3.35
CA PRO A 42 6.44 -12.43 -4.61
C PRO A 42 7.28 -11.15 -4.49
N ASN A 43 7.73 -10.79 -3.29
CA ASN A 43 8.70 -9.74 -3.05
C ASN A 43 9.82 -10.22 -2.12
N GLN A 44 9.97 -11.55 -2.00
CA GLN A 44 10.93 -12.26 -1.15
C GLN A 44 10.74 -12.07 0.36
N TRP A 45 9.73 -11.31 0.80
CA TRP A 45 9.26 -11.39 2.17
C TRP A 45 8.63 -12.75 2.43
N SER A 46 8.48 -13.10 3.70
CA SER A 46 7.62 -14.21 4.09
C SER A 46 6.67 -13.81 5.20
N LEU A 47 5.57 -14.53 5.32
CA LEU A 47 4.55 -14.32 6.35
C LEU A 47 4.60 -15.42 7.38
N ARG A 48 4.57 -15.02 8.65
CA ARG A 48 4.35 -15.88 9.82
C ARG A 48 3.46 -15.15 10.84
N PRO A 49 2.21 -14.81 10.45
CA PRO A 49 1.34 -14.00 11.28
C PRO A 49 1.07 -14.67 12.63
N VAL A 50 1.01 -13.89 13.70
CA VAL A 50 0.58 -14.38 15.02
C VAL A 50 -0.92 -14.20 15.20
N GLY A 51 -1.49 -14.90 16.18
CA GLY A 51 -2.92 -14.86 16.44
C GLY A 51 -3.74 -15.63 15.41
N ARG A 52 -5.06 -15.53 15.55
CA ARG A 52 -6.01 -16.22 14.66
C ARG A 52 -6.33 -15.33 13.47
N GLN A 53 -6.16 -15.85 12.26
CA GLN A 53 -6.54 -15.16 11.02
C GLN A 53 -7.99 -15.52 10.69
N VAL A 54 -8.81 -14.51 10.42
CA VAL A 54 -10.19 -14.68 9.95
C VAL A 54 -10.29 -14.02 8.59
N GLU A 55 -10.57 -14.80 7.56
CA GLU A 55 -10.86 -14.27 6.23
C GLU A 55 -12.13 -13.42 6.27
N VAL A 56 -12.04 -12.23 5.68
CA VAL A 56 -13.15 -11.28 5.68
C VAL A 56 -13.59 -10.93 4.27
N GLY A 57 -12.68 -10.91 3.30
CA GLY A 57 -12.95 -10.56 1.90
C GLY A 57 -11.86 -9.64 1.37
N ASP A 58 -12.03 -9.17 0.14
CA ASP A 58 -11.02 -8.40 -0.58
C ASP A 58 -10.74 -7.03 0.06
N PHE A 59 -9.44 -6.74 0.26
CA PHE A 59 -8.89 -5.47 0.75
C PHE A 59 -9.68 -4.83 1.91
N PRO A 60 -9.70 -5.45 3.10
CA PRO A 60 -10.25 -4.85 4.31
C PRO A 60 -9.47 -3.57 4.60
N ALA A 61 -10.12 -2.43 4.44
CA ALA A 61 -9.50 -1.11 4.37
C ALA A 61 -9.47 -0.41 5.73
N ALA A 62 -10.52 -0.61 6.54
CA ALA A 62 -10.72 0.05 7.82
C ALA A 62 -11.49 -0.83 8.81
N ILE A 63 -11.28 -0.59 10.10
CA ILE A 63 -12.03 -1.23 11.19
C ILE A 63 -12.65 -0.15 12.09
N ALA A 64 -13.97 -0.18 12.25
CA ALA A 64 -14.69 0.57 13.26
C ALA A 64 -15.04 -0.34 14.45
N MET A 65 -14.55 0.00 15.63
CA MET A 65 -14.93 -0.68 16.87
C MET A 65 -16.31 -0.19 17.31
N HIS A 66 -17.23 -1.12 17.58
CA HIS A 66 -18.51 -0.74 18.17
C HIS A 66 -18.32 -0.40 19.66
N PRO A 67 -19.04 0.61 20.22
CA PRO A 67 -18.89 1.04 21.61
C PRO A 67 -19.12 -0.05 22.67
N ASP A 68 -19.87 -1.11 22.36
CA ASP A 68 -20.05 -2.27 23.26
C ASP A 68 -18.76 -3.08 23.51
N GLY A 69 -17.69 -2.86 22.73
CA GLY A 69 -16.42 -3.58 22.81
C GLY A 69 -16.49 -5.06 22.41
N ARG A 70 -17.67 -5.56 22.04
CA ARG A 70 -17.94 -6.93 21.62
C ARG A 70 -17.96 -7.07 20.10
N HIS A 71 -18.33 -6.01 19.38
CA HIS A 71 -18.40 -6.04 17.92
C HIS A 71 -17.39 -5.08 17.27
N ALA A 72 -16.97 -5.45 16.07
CA ALA A 72 -16.21 -4.60 15.18
C ALA A 72 -16.78 -4.73 13.76
N VAL A 73 -16.72 -3.65 12.99
CA VAL A 73 -17.10 -3.65 11.58
C VAL A 73 -15.87 -3.40 10.73
N VAL A 74 -15.64 -4.28 9.77
CA VAL A 74 -14.59 -4.15 8.76
C VAL A 74 -15.23 -3.64 7.48
N LEU A 75 -14.65 -2.60 6.88
CA LEU A 75 -15.04 -2.09 5.58
C LEU A 75 -14.07 -2.62 4.52
N HIS A 76 -14.59 -3.19 3.43
CA HIS A 76 -13.80 -3.59 2.27
C HIS A 76 -13.82 -2.51 1.18
N CYS A 77 -12.68 -2.28 0.54
CA CYS A 77 -12.54 -1.33 -0.58
C CYS A 77 -11.62 -1.89 -1.68
N GLY A 78 -11.68 -3.20 -1.93
CA GLY A 78 -10.86 -3.89 -2.92
C GLY A 78 -11.42 -3.84 -4.33
N TYR A 79 -10.86 -4.66 -5.23
CA TYR A 79 -11.32 -4.79 -6.61
C TYR A 79 -12.69 -5.48 -6.69
N GLY A 80 -12.92 -6.48 -5.85
CA GLY A 80 -14.16 -7.22 -5.75
C GLY A 80 -15.32 -6.41 -5.14
N PRO A 81 -16.48 -7.05 -4.90
CA PRO A 81 -17.61 -6.38 -4.27
C PRO A 81 -17.24 -5.76 -2.91
N HIS A 82 -17.61 -4.50 -2.71
CA HIS A 82 -17.45 -3.85 -1.42
C HIS A 82 -18.47 -4.39 -0.41
N GLU A 83 -18.03 -4.59 0.83
CA GLU A 83 -18.85 -5.14 1.90
C GLU A 83 -18.53 -4.48 3.24
N LEU A 84 -19.51 -4.54 4.15
CA LEU A 84 -19.33 -4.38 5.59
C LEU A 84 -19.39 -5.77 6.21
N VAL A 85 -18.35 -6.13 6.97
CA VAL A 85 -18.29 -7.39 7.70
C VAL A 85 -18.32 -7.11 9.20
N VAL A 86 -19.30 -7.68 9.89
CA VAL A 86 -19.41 -7.58 11.35
C VAL A 86 -18.70 -8.77 11.98
N LEU A 87 -17.81 -8.50 12.92
CA LEU A 87 -17.05 -9.47 13.68
C LEU A 87 -17.53 -9.50 15.14
N ASP A 88 -17.64 -10.70 15.71
CA ASP A 88 -17.71 -10.89 17.17
C ASP A 88 -16.28 -11.02 17.71
N VAL A 89 -15.86 -10.01 18.47
CA VAL A 89 -14.51 -9.87 18.99
C VAL A 89 -14.15 -11.04 19.88
N ALA A 90 -15.04 -11.41 20.81
CA ALA A 90 -14.78 -12.44 21.81
C ALA A 90 -14.67 -13.82 21.17
N ARG A 91 -15.60 -14.15 20.26
CA ARG A 91 -15.67 -15.43 19.53
C ARG A 91 -14.69 -15.53 18.36
N ARG A 92 -14.08 -14.40 17.97
CA ARG A 92 -13.10 -14.29 16.87
C ARG A 92 -13.64 -14.83 15.55
N ARG A 93 -14.81 -14.37 15.15
CA ARG A 93 -15.48 -14.82 13.93
C ARG A 93 -16.34 -13.73 13.32
N LEU A 94 -16.54 -13.83 12.01
CA LEU A 94 -17.60 -13.12 11.29
C LEU A 94 -18.98 -13.57 11.82
N VAL A 95 -19.89 -12.59 11.99
CA VAL A 95 -21.28 -12.84 12.40
C VAL A 95 -22.30 -12.37 11.37
N SER A 96 -22.03 -11.30 10.63
CA SER A 96 -22.88 -10.87 9.51
C SER A 96 -22.08 -10.12 8.46
N ARG A 97 -22.66 -9.96 7.27
CA ARG A 97 -22.11 -9.17 6.17
C ARG A 97 -23.20 -8.42 5.43
N VAL A 98 -22.87 -7.27 4.88
CA VAL A 98 -23.75 -6.48 4.01
C VAL A 98 -22.96 -6.01 2.80
N ARG A 99 -23.49 -6.24 1.60
CA ARG A 99 -22.89 -5.75 0.35
C ARG A 99 -23.19 -4.27 0.16
N LEU A 100 -22.18 -3.54 -0.30
CA LEU A 100 -22.27 -2.16 -0.70
C LEU A 100 -22.24 -2.07 -2.23
N GLU A 101 -22.82 -1.00 -2.76
CA GLU A 101 -22.60 -0.64 -4.16
C GLU A 101 -21.14 -0.21 -4.36
N GLU A 102 -20.68 0.70 -3.50
CA GLU A 102 -19.32 1.23 -3.50
C GLU A 102 -19.04 1.90 -2.15
N SER A 103 -17.76 2.12 -1.84
CA SER A 103 -17.30 2.78 -0.61
C SER A 103 -15.82 3.12 -0.74
N PHE A 104 -15.30 3.98 0.14
CA PHE A 104 -13.89 4.25 0.22
C PHE A 104 -13.47 4.64 1.64
N GLN A 105 -12.91 3.71 2.42
CA GLN A 105 -12.21 3.90 3.71
C GLN A 105 -13.03 4.42 4.91
N GLY A 106 -14.04 5.26 4.68
CA GLY A 106 -14.83 5.92 5.71
C GLY A 106 -15.80 4.98 6.39
N VAL A 107 -15.57 4.70 7.67
CA VAL A 107 -16.49 3.94 8.52
C VAL A 107 -16.40 4.41 9.97
N ALA A 108 -17.51 4.82 10.56
CA ALA A 108 -17.56 5.33 11.92
C ALA A 108 -18.90 5.01 12.59
N PHE A 109 -18.85 4.56 13.85
CA PHE A 109 -20.05 4.44 14.68
C PHE A 109 -20.42 5.78 15.31
N ALA A 110 -21.72 6.02 15.44
CA ALA A 110 -22.21 7.03 16.38
C ALA A 110 -21.79 6.66 17.81
N PRO A 111 -21.57 7.64 18.72
CA PRO A 111 -21.12 7.38 20.08
C PRO A 111 -22.01 6.42 20.88
N ASP A 112 -23.32 6.38 20.58
CA ASP A 112 -24.28 5.46 21.20
C ASP A 112 -24.22 4.03 20.65
N GLY A 113 -23.50 3.81 19.54
CA GLY A 113 -23.38 2.54 18.84
C GLY A 113 -24.59 2.15 17.98
N GLY A 114 -25.68 2.93 18.00
CA GLY A 114 -26.94 2.58 17.32
C GLY A 114 -26.87 2.72 15.80
N VAL A 115 -25.99 3.59 15.31
CA VAL A 115 -25.84 3.91 13.89
C VAL A 115 -24.39 3.77 13.45
N LEU A 116 -24.18 3.16 12.29
CA LEU A 116 -22.92 3.15 11.55
C LEU A 116 -23.04 4.04 10.32
N TRP A 117 -22.09 4.95 10.15
CA TRP A 117 -21.90 5.78 8.97
C TRP A 117 -20.77 5.24 8.12
N VAL A 118 -20.99 5.19 6.81
CA VAL A 118 -20.03 4.64 5.84
C VAL A 118 -19.95 5.56 4.63
N SER A 119 -18.75 5.80 4.10
CA SER A 119 -18.61 6.59 2.88
C SER A 119 -19.17 5.83 1.68
N GLY A 120 -19.91 6.53 0.81
CA GLY A 120 -20.50 5.97 -0.41
C GLY A 120 -19.65 6.13 -1.67
N GLY A 121 -18.38 6.50 -1.53
CA GLY A 121 -17.43 6.63 -2.66
C GLY A 121 -17.89 7.63 -3.73
N ALA A 122 -17.80 7.23 -4.99
CA ALA A 122 -18.14 8.02 -6.17
C ALA A 122 -19.62 8.45 -6.24
N ALA A 123 -20.50 7.88 -5.43
CA ALA A 123 -21.88 8.35 -5.31
C ALA A 123 -22.00 9.67 -4.51
N GLU A 124 -20.91 10.16 -3.89
CA GLU A 124 -20.89 11.40 -3.10
C GLU A 124 -21.86 11.38 -1.91
N THR A 125 -22.03 10.21 -1.29
CA THR A 125 -22.98 10.01 -0.19
C THR A 125 -22.30 9.51 1.08
N LEU A 126 -23.01 9.66 2.20
CA LEU A 126 -22.81 8.90 3.42
C LEU A 126 -23.93 7.88 3.55
N LEU A 127 -23.59 6.60 3.57
CA LEU A 127 -24.52 5.51 3.82
C LEU A 127 -24.75 5.38 5.33
N ARG A 128 -26.00 5.10 5.72
CA ARG A 128 -26.41 4.93 7.11
C ARG A 128 -26.91 3.50 7.34
N PHE A 129 -26.44 2.88 8.41
CA PHE A 129 -26.90 1.57 8.85
C PHE A 129 -27.28 1.61 10.33
N ARG A 130 -28.43 1.06 10.69
CA ARG A 130 -28.73 0.77 12.10
C ARG A 130 -28.01 -0.50 12.52
N PHE A 131 -27.40 -0.48 13.68
CA PHE A 131 -26.77 -1.64 14.28
C PHE A 131 -27.73 -2.30 15.29
N VAL A 132 -27.96 -3.60 15.12
CA VAL A 132 -28.85 -4.38 15.99
C VAL A 132 -28.20 -5.74 16.28
N ASP A 133 -27.59 -5.87 17.47
CA ASP A 133 -26.95 -7.10 17.99
C ASP A 133 -26.15 -7.90 16.95
N GLY A 134 -25.13 -7.26 16.36
CA GLY A 134 -24.25 -7.91 15.39
C GLY A 134 -24.78 -7.95 13.95
N ALA A 135 -25.94 -7.34 13.68
CA ALA A 135 -26.47 -7.13 12.34
C ALA A 135 -26.49 -5.65 11.96
N LEU A 136 -26.26 -5.38 10.67
CA LEU A 136 -26.38 -4.04 10.06
C LEU A 136 -27.63 -4.01 9.18
N VAL A 137 -28.51 -3.04 9.44
CA VAL A 137 -29.74 -2.83 8.66
C VAL A 137 -29.59 -1.52 7.89
N PRO A 138 -29.61 -1.52 6.54
CA PRO A 138 -29.58 -0.29 5.75
C PRO A 138 -30.70 0.67 6.18
N ASP A 139 -30.35 1.93 6.40
CA ASP A 139 -31.24 2.94 6.96
C ASP A 139 -31.16 4.28 6.22
N GLY A 140 -30.90 4.21 4.91
CA GLY A 140 -30.83 5.37 4.03
C GLY A 140 -29.42 5.90 3.80
N ALA A 141 -29.35 7.06 3.15
CA ALA A 141 -28.10 7.73 2.82
C ALA A 141 -28.30 9.26 2.81
N VAL A 142 -27.22 9.99 3.03
CA VAL A 142 -27.15 11.46 2.94
C VAL A 142 -26.30 11.81 1.73
N ALA A 143 -26.87 12.51 0.75
CA ALA A 143 -26.09 13.05 -0.36
C ALA A 143 -25.30 14.28 0.12
N LEU A 144 -23.97 14.27 -0.06
CA LEU A 144 -23.12 15.41 0.30
C LEU A 144 -23.15 16.50 -0.76
N ARG A 145 -23.34 16.13 -2.03
CA ARG A 145 -23.32 17.01 -3.20
C ARG A 145 -23.92 16.31 -4.42
N ASP A 146 -24.01 17.01 -5.54
CA ASP A 146 -24.38 16.43 -6.84
C ASP A 146 -23.37 15.34 -7.24
N GLU A 147 -23.87 14.15 -7.61
CA GLU A 147 -23.05 13.00 -7.98
C GLU A 147 -22.18 13.22 -9.24
N LYS A 148 -22.33 14.33 -9.97
CA LYS A 148 -21.44 14.69 -11.08
C LYS A 148 -20.16 15.39 -10.63
N LEU A 149 -20.16 15.96 -9.43
CA LEU A 149 -18.97 16.57 -8.83
C LEU A 149 -18.05 15.49 -8.29
N ARG A 150 -16.74 15.71 -8.32
CA ARG A 150 -15.73 14.74 -7.86
C ARG A 150 -15.23 15.13 -6.48
N GLY A 151 -15.92 14.68 -5.44
CA GLY A 151 -15.48 14.83 -4.05
C GLY A 151 -14.83 13.56 -3.53
N ILE A 152 -15.53 12.43 -3.70
CA ILE A 152 -15.22 11.10 -3.15
C ILE A 152 -15.02 11.16 -1.62
N PRO A 153 -16.11 10.96 -0.87
CA PRO A 153 -16.07 10.88 0.58
C PRO A 153 -15.17 9.72 1.02
N CYS A 154 -14.26 9.99 1.94
CA CYS A 154 -13.32 9.01 2.49
C CYS A 154 -13.40 9.00 4.03
N GLY A 155 -12.35 9.37 4.76
CA GLY A 155 -12.34 9.33 6.22
C GLY A 155 -13.48 10.14 6.87
N ILE A 156 -14.09 9.55 7.90
CA ILE A 156 -15.23 10.11 8.65
C ILE A 156 -14.80 10.29 10.12
N GLY A 157 -14.99 11.50 10.64
CA GLY A 157 -14.95 11.81 12.07
C GLY A 157 -16.33 12.21 12.59
N MET A 158 -16.60 11.97 13.86
CA MET A 158 -17.85 12.38 14.51
C MET A 158 -17.55 13.04 15.85
N ASN A 159 -18.30 14.08 16.20
CA ASN A 159 -18.18 14.69 17.51
C ASN A 159 -18.75 13.79 18.62
N GLY A 160 -18.36 14.04 19.86
CA GLY A 160 -18.79 13.25 21.02
C GLY A 160 -20.27 13.35 21.33
N ALA A 161 -20.96 14.40 20.86
CA ALA A 161 -22.41 14.52 20.96
C ALA A 161 -23.16 13.60 19.98
N GLY A 162 -22.50 13.13 18.91
CA GLY A 162 -23.13 12.28 17.92
C GLY A 162 -24.13 13.01 17.01
N ASP A 163 -24.03 14.33 16.89
CA ASP A 163 -24.93 15.14 16.05
C ASP A 163 -24.23 15.73 14.82
N THR A 164 -22.90 15.66 14.75
CA THR A 164 -22.12 16.27 13.66
C THR A 164 -21.06 15.31 13.15
N LEU A 165 -21.09 15.04 11.84
CA LEU A 165 -20.07 14.29 11.11
C LEU A 165 -19.17 15.26 10.35
N TYR A 166 -17.88 14.91 10.27
CA TYR A 166 -16.88 15.55 9.45
C TYR A 166 -16.36 14.53 8.45
N VAL A 167 -16.31 14.91 7.17
CA VAL A 167 -16.01 13.97 6.09
C VAL A 167 -14.95 14.54 5.18
N ALA A 168 -13.81 13.85 5.07
CA ALA A 168 -12.77 14.19 4.12
C ALA A 168 -13.22 13.80 2.71
N ASN A 169 -13.04 14.73 1.76
CA ASN A 169 -13.34 14.50 0.34
C ASN A 169 -12.02 14.56 -0.43
N VAL A 170 -11.41 13.40 -0.65
CA VAL A 170 -10.01 13.29 -1.12
C VAL A 170 -9.80 13.99 -2.46
N TRP A 171 -10.71 13.79 -3.41
CA TRP A 171 -10.64 14.36 -4.75
C TRP A 171 -11.32 15.73 -4.86
N GLY A 172 -12.19 16.06 -3.91
CA GLY A 172 -12.81 17.39 -3.79
C GLY A 172 -11.91 18.43 -3.11
N HIS A 173 -10.83 17.97 -2.48
CA HIS A 173 -9.89 18.81 -1.74
C HIS A 173 -10.56 19.62 -0.62
N SER A 174 -11.56 19.02 0.02
CA SER A 174 -12.44 19.68 0.98
C SER A 174 -12.77 18.79 2.17
N ILE A 175 -13.37 19.39 3.19
CA ILE A 175 -14.04 18.69 4.28
C ILE A 175 -15.51 19.12 4.32
N SER A 176 -16.42 18.16 4.47
CA SER A 176 -17.84 18.42 4.71
C SER A 176 -18.14 18.34 6.21
N ARG A 177 -18.93 19.27 6.74
CA ARG A 177 -19.58 19.21 8.05
C ARG A 177 -21.05 18.90 7.85
N VAL A 178 -21.50 17.74 8.31
CA VAL A 178 -22.88 17.27 8.19
C VAL A 178 -23.49 17.31 9.59
N ARG A 179 -24.42 18.24 9.83
CA ARG A 179 -25.15 18.35 11.09
C ARG A 179 -26.48 17.63 10.96
N LEU A 180 -26.69 16.62 11.79
CA LEU A 180 -27.85 15.77 11.82
C LEU A 180 -29.02 16.49 12.52
N ASP A 181 -30.23 16.33 11.99
CA ASP A 181 -31.44 16.81 12.65
C ASP A 181 -31.84 15.83 13.78
N PRO A 182 -31.92 16.28 15.05
CA PRO A 182 -32.38 15.45 16.16
C PRO A 182 -33.79 14.86 15.97
N ALA A 183 -34.64 15.51 15.17
CA ALA A 183 -35.99 15.04 14.83
C ALA A 183 -36.01 14.09 13.62
N GLY A 184 -34.86 13.82 13.00
CA GLY A 184 -34.73 12.94 11.84
C GLY A 184 -35.06 13.58 10.49
N GLY A 185 -35.14 14.90 10.41
CA GLY A 185 -35.23 15.64 9.15
C GLY A 185 -33.93 15.66 8.35
N GLU A 186 -33.92 16.43 7.25
CA GLU A 186 -32.75 16.52 6.37
C GLU A 186 -31.56 17.16 7.09
N PRO A 187 -30.36 16.55 7.00
CA PRO A 187 -29.17 17.13 7.60
C PRO A 187 -28.73 18.39 6.86
N SER A 188 -28.14 19.33 7.59
CA SER A 188 -27.48 20.50 6.98
C SER A 188 -26.02 20.18 6.67
N ILE A 189 -25.54 20.63 5.51
CA ILE A 189 -24.21 20.30 5.00
C ILE A 189 -23.48 21.59 4.66
N ASP A 190 -22.34 21.80 5.31
CA ASP A 190 -21.40 22.88 5.01
C ASP A 190 -20.11 22.26 4.44
N GLU A 191 -19.55 22.84 3.38
CA GLU A 191 -18.29 22.35 2.80
C GLU A 191 -17.20 23.43 2.89
N LEU A 192 -16.03 23.03 3.37
CA LEU A 192 -14.86 23.90 3.49
C LEU A 192 -13.77 23.39 2.53
N LEU A 193 -13.42 24.19 1.53
CA LEU A 193 -12.29 23.92 0.65
C LEU A 193 -10.98 24.07 1.43
N LEU A 194 -10.07 23.11 1.25
CA LEU A 194 -8.74 23.12 1.86
C LEU A 194 -7.67 23.62 0.88
N THR A 195 -8.09 24.15 -0.27
CA THR A 195 -7.30 24.84 -1.29
C THR A 195 -7.65 26.33 -1.33
N ALA A 196 -6.77 27.13 -1.94
CA ALA A 196 -7.08 28.54 -2.23
C ALA A 196 -8.05 28.73 -3.42
N ALA A 197 -8.26 27.69 -4.24
CA ALA A 197 -9.17 27.71 -5.40
C ALA A 197 -9.92 26.37 -5.54
N ALA A 198 -11.19 26.42 -5.95
CA ALA A 198 -11.99 25.23 -6.23
C ALA A 198 -11.37 24.44 -7.41
N PRO A 199 -11.36 23.09 -7.36
CA PRO A 199 -10.89 22.29 -8.50
C PRO A 199 -11.78 22.57 -9.72
N ALA A 200 -11.15 22.74 -10.88
CA ALA A 200 -11.87 22.90 -12.14
C ALA A 200 -12.58 21.58 -12.50
N ALA A 201 -13.78 21.66 -13.09
CA ALA A 201 -14.41 20.49 -13.69
C ALA A 201 -13.44 19.87 -14.70
N GLY A 202 -13.18 18.57 -14.57
CA GLY A 202 -12.30 17.85 -15.49
C GLY A 202 -12.81 17.95 -16.94
N PRO A 203 -11.93 18.01 -17.95
CA PRO A 203 -12.34 18.06 -19.34
C PRO A 203 -13.08 16.78 -19.75
N ALA A 204 -14.04 16.90 -20.68
CA ALA A 204 -14.72 15.74 -21.25
C ALA A 204 -13.74 14.90 -22.10
N ILE A 205 -13.76 13.59 -21.88
CA ILE A 205 -12.86 12.63 -22.53
C ILE A 205 -13.38 12.27 -23.93
N PRO A 206 -12.59 12.42 -25.01
CA PRO A 206 -12.96 11.93 -26.33
C PRO A 206 -12.85 10.39 -26.40
N ALA A 207 -13.81 9.74 -27.06
CA ALA A 207 -13.83 8.28 -27.18
C ALA A 207 -12.74 7.75 -28.13
N SER A 208 -11.97 6.75 -27.66
CA SER A 208 -11.06 5.93 -28.47
C SER A 208 -11.56 4.49 -28.52
N ALA A 209 -11.35 3.82 -29.66
CA ALA A 209 -11.71 2.40 -29.86
C ALA A 209 -10.70 1.43 -29.23
N ASP A 210 -9.52 1.92 -28.82
CA ASP A 210 -8.53 1.16 -28.06
C ASP A 210 -8.60 1.57 -26.57
N PRO A 211 -9.10 0.69 -25.68
CA PRO A 211 -9.28 1.00 -24.27
C PRO A 211 -7.97 1.27 -23.51
N SER A 212 -6.82 0.77 -23.99
CA SER A 212 -5.52 1.02 -23.36
C SER A 212 -5.00 2.43 -23.66
N ILE A 213 -5.23 2.90 -24.89
CA ILE A 213 -4.91 4.27 -25.31
C ILE A 213 -5.83 5.27 -24.59
N THR A 214 -7.10 4.93 -24.39
CA THR A 214 -8.04 5.80 -23.68
C THR A 214 -7.60 6.04 -22.23
N LYS A 215 -7.18 5.01 -21.48
CA LYS A 215 -6.72 5.18 -20.08
C LYS A 215 -5.49 6.08 -19.95
N ARG A 216 -4.48 5.89 -20.82
CA ARG A 216 -3.29 6.76 -20.85
C ARG A 216 -3.62 8.18 -21.31
N ALA A 217 -4.52 8.33 -22.28
CA ALA A 217 -5.00 9.64 -22.72
C ALA A 217 -5.87 10.36 -21.68
N GLU A 218 -6.67 9.62 -20.90
CA GLU A 218 -7.47 10.11 -19.77
C GLU A 218 -6.57 10.63 -18.64
N ALA A 219 -5.53 9.87 -18.28
CA ALA A 219 -4.52 10.27 -17.31
C ALA A 219 -3.78 11.55 -17.74
N LEU A 220 -3.37 11.64 -19.01
CA LEU A 220 -2.70 12.83 -19.57
C LEU A 220 -3.58 14.10 -19.60
N LEU A 221 -4.90 13.97 -19.56
CA LEU A 221 -5.85 15.09 -19.56
C LEU A 221 -6.23 15.56 -18.14
N GLU A 222 -6.02 14.72 -17.12
CA GLU A 222 -6.25 15.09 -15.75
C GLU A 222 -5.06 15.90 -15.22
N ARG A 223 -5.20 17.22 -15.25
CA ARG A 223 -4.19 18.08 -14.63
C ARG A 223 -4.31 17.98 -13.12
N ALA A 224 -3.31 17.37 -12.49
CA ALA A 224 -3.10 17.48 -11.05
C ALA A 224 -3.18 18.97 -10.66
N VAL A 225 -4.06 19.30 -9.71
CA VAL A 225 -4.11 20.65 -9.15
C VAL A 225 -2.81 20.84 -8.38
N LYS A 226 -1.98 21.79 -8.83
CA LYS A 226 -0.73 22.11 -8.16
C LYS A 226 -1.00 22.40 -6.68
N ASP A 227 -0.23 21.78 -5.80
CA ASP A 227 -0.33 21.90 -4.33
C ASP A 227 -1.68 21.40 -3.76
N ALA A 228 -2.38 20.50 -4.46
CA ALA A 228 -3.61 19.88 -3.98
C ALA A 228 -3.43 19.15 -2.63
N PRO A 229 -4.35 19.34 -1.66
CA PRO A 229 -4.18 18.83 -0.31
C PRO A 229 -4.46 17.33 -0.18
N TYR A 230 -5.38 16.77 -0.98
CA TYR A 230 -5.88 15.38 -0.83
C TYR A 230 -6.20 15.00 0.62
N PRO A 231 -7.28 15.55 1.20
CA PRO A 231 -7.68 15.27 2.58
C PRO A 231 -8.04 13.78 2.72
N TRP A 232 -7.39 13.08 3.64
CA TRP A 232 -7.53 11.62 3.77
C TRP A 232 -8.45 11.21 4.91
N THR A 233 -8.21 11.71 6.12
CA THR A 233 -9.06 11.46 7.28
C THR A 233 -9.06 12.65 8.22
N CYS A 234 -9.90 12.60 9.26
CA CYS A 234 -10.00 13.66 10.25
C CYS A 234 -10.25 13.14 11.67
N VAL A 235 -9.84 13.95 12.66
CA VAL A 235 -10.00 13.68 14.09
C VAL A 235 -10.58 14.92 14.76
N VAL A 236 -11.66 14.73 15.51
CA VAL A 236 -12.35 15.80 16.25
C VAL A 236 -11.77 15.92 17.66
N ASP A 237 -11.42 17.14 18.07
CA ASP A 237 -11.12 17.51 19.46
C ASP A 237 -12.19 18.50 19.94
N ASP A 238 -13.25 17.95 20.53
CA ASP A 238 -14.36 18.74 21.06
C ASP A 238 -13.93 19.69 22.18
N ARG A 239 -12.87 19.34 22.95
CA ARG A 239 -12.40 20.15 24.07
C ARG A 239 -11.76 21.46 23.59
N ARG A 240 -11.07 21.42 22.45
CA ARG A 240 -10.45 22.61 21.85
C ARG A 240 -11.30 23.26 20.76
N HIS A 241 -12.46 22.71 20.42
CA HIS A 241 -13.23 23.09 19.23
C HIS A 241 -12.36 23.05 17.97
N ARG A 242 -11.64 21.94 17.79
CA ARG A 242 -10.74 21.72 16.66
C ARG A 242 -11.07 20.46 15.89
N LEU A 243 -10.87 20.53 14.58
CA LEU A 243 -10.83 19.38 13.70
C LEU A 243 -9.44 19.33 13.06
N TYR A 244 -8.77 18.20 13.20
CA TYR A 244 -7.49 17.92 12.54
C TYR A 244 -7.77 17.11 11.28
N VAL A 245 -7.20 17.50 10.15
CA VAL A 245 -7.39 16.81 8.86
C VAL A 245 -6.04 16.50 8.24
N SER A 246 -5.79 15.24 7.91
CA SER A 246 -4.54 14.82 7.27
C SER A 246 -4.57 15.09 5.77
N LEU A 247 -3.50 15.69 5.24
CA LEU A 247 -3.42 16.17 3.86
C LEU A 247 -2.25 15.49 3.13
N TRP A 248 -2.55 14.47 2.34
CA TRP A 248 -1.53 13.67 1.67
C TRP A 248 -0.62 14.49 0.76
N GLY A 249 -1.20 15.34 -0.09
CA GLY A 249 -0.45 16.08 -1.10
C GLY A 249 0.32 17.28 -0.57
N GLN A 250 0.18 17.61 0.72
CA GLN A 250 0.84 18.77 1.34
C GLN A 250 1.79 18.40 2.48
N ALA A 251 1.92 17.12 2.84
CA ALA A 251 2.69 16.69 4.01
C ALA A 251 2.34 17.54 5.25
N ALA A 252 1.02 17.73 5.50
CA ALA A 252 0.53 18.65 6.51
C ALA A 252 -0.72 18.11 7.21
N VAL A 253 -0.96 18.59 8.43
CA VAL A 253 -2.24 18.50 9.13
C VAL A 253 -2.90 19.86 9.11
N ALA A 254 -4.07 19.99 8.48
CA ALA A 254 -4.90 21.18 8.63
C ALA A 254 -5.60 21.17 10.00
N VAL A 255 -5.60 22.33 10.64
CA VAL A 255 -6.32 22.58 11.89
C VAL A 255 -7.47 23.51 11.58
N ILE A 256 -8.69 23.06 11.87
CA ILE A 256 -9.93 23.78 11.57
C ILE A 256 -10.62 24.14 12.87
N ASP A 257 -11.06 25.39 12.99
CA ASP A 257 -11.97 25.80 14.07
C ASP A 257 -13.38 25.29 13.77
N THR A 258 -13.96 24.49 14.66
CA THR A 258 -15.26 23.86 14.39
C THR A 258 -16.44 24.80 14.61
N ALA A 259 -16.24 25.92 15.34
CA ALA A 259 -17.26 26.93 15.56
C ALA A 259 -17.30 27.94 14.41
N GLU A 260 -16.14 28.49 14.03
CA GLU A 260 -16.01 29.45 12.93
C GLU A 260 -16.02 28.79 11.55
N TRP A 261 -15.72 27.48 11.49
CA TRP A 261 -15.65 26.68 10.26
C TRP A 261 -14.63 27.20 9.24
N ASN A 262 -13.42 27.47 9.71
CA ASN A 262 -12.30 27.95 8.90
C ASN A 262 -10.99 27.21 9.25
N VAL A 263 -10.03 27.19 8.32
CA VAL A 263 -8.68 26.67 8.58
C VAL A 263 -7.91 27.72 9.38
N VAL A 264 -7.48 27.38 10.59
CA VAL A 264 -6.73 28.29 11.48
C VAL A 264 -5.23 28.03 11.48
N ALA A 265 -4.79 26.82 11.11
CA ALA A 265 -3.37 26.49 10.98
C ALA A 265 -3.13 25.30 10.03
N ARG A 266 -1.87 25.16 9.59
CA ARG A 266 -1.35 23.94 8.96
C ARG A 266 -0.05 23.57 9.64
N ILE A 267 -0.01 22.40 10.24
CA ILE A 267 1.17 21.87 10.93
C ILE A 267 1.91 20.99 9.94
N ALA A 268 3.17 21.33 9.64
CA ALA A 268 4.01 20.52 8.76
C ALA A 268 4.30 19.16 9.41
N VAL A 269 4.14 18.10 8.61
CA VAL A 269 4.47 16.71 8.92
C VAL A 269 5.27 16.12 7.76
N GLU A 270 5.28 14.80 7.61
CA GLU A 270 5.95 14.12 6.50
C GLU A 270 4.95 13.63 5.45
N GLU A 271 5.43 13.13 4.30
CA GLU A 271 4.58 12.80 3.16
C GLU A 271 3.61 11.64 3.44
N HIS A 272 2.39 11.80 2.92
CA HIS A 272 1.22 10.93 3.11
C HIS A 272 0.82 10.75 4.57
N PRO A 273 0.52 11.85 5.30
CA PRO A 273 -0.09 11.76 6.62
C PRO A 273 -1.41 10.98 6.54
N ASN A 274 -1.45 9.84 7.19
CA ASN A 274 -2.49 8.83 7.08
C ASN A 274 -3.43 8.94 8.29
N GLU A 275 -3.69 7.86 9.02
CA GLU A 275 -4.43 7.93 10.27
C GLU A 275 -3.73 8.83 11.30
N MET A 276 -4.56 9.60 12.01
CA MET A 276 -4.15 10.41 13.14
C MET A 276 -4.84 9.91 14.41
N LEU A 277 -4.16 10.03 15.56
CA LEU A 277 -4.70 9.56 16.83
C LEU A 277 -4.43 10.59 17.93
N LEU A 278 -5.50 11.09 18.54
CA LEU A 278 -5.46 12.03 19.66
C LEU A 278 -5.26 11.27 20.98
N THR A 279 -4.36 11.73 21.85
CA THR A 279 -4.18 11.14 23.17
C THR A 279 -5.40 11.39 24.09
N PRO A 280 -5.69 10.52 25.07
CA PRO A 280 -6.85 10.69 25.96
C PRO A 280 -6.87 12.00 26.75
N ASP A 281 -5.70 12.52 27.12
CA ASP A 281 -5.51 13.83 27.75
C ASP A 281 -5.73 15.00 26.78
N GLY A 282 -5.74 14.73 25.47
CA GLY A 282 -5.82 15.71 24.40
C GLY A 282 -4.54 16.51 24.19
N GLY A 283 -3.42 16.18 24.82
CA GLY A 283 -2.18 16.97 24.71
C GLY A 283 -1.39 16.73 23.41
N ARG A 284 -1.53 15.54 22.82
CA ARG A 284 -0.72 15.10 21.68
C ARG A 284 -1.57 14.49 20.56
N LEU A 285 -1.12 14.68 19.33
CA LEU A 285 -1.67 14.02 18.14
C LEU A 285 -0.57 13.21 17.45
N PHE A 286 -0.75 11.90 17.33
CA PHE A 286 0.10 11.04 16.52
C PHE A 286 -0.34 11.07 15.07
N VAL A 287 0.60 11.10 14.13
CA VAL A 287 0.34 11.15 12.68
C VAL A 287 1.25 10.14 11.98
N ALA A 288 0.67 9.09 11.40
CA ALA A 288 1.41 8.12 10.59
C ALA A 288 1.71 8.71 9.21
N ASN A 289 2.93 8.57 8.68
CA ASN A 289 3.30 9.12 7.37
C ASN A 289 3.71 7.99 6.42
N ALA A 290 2.77 7.54 5.59
CA ALA A 290 2.89 6.28 4.85
C ALA A 290 3.89 6.31 3.68
N ASN A 291 4.25 7.49 3.17
CA ASN A 291 5.33 7.61 2.18
C ASN A 291 6.70 7.80 2.86
N ARG A 292 6.73 7.86 4.19
CA ARG A 292 7.96 7.77 4.99
C ARG A 292 7.88 6.55 5.89
N ASN A 293 8.86 6.41 6.78
CA ASN A 293 8.90 5.35 7.76
C ASN A 293 8.64 5.89 9.17
N SER A 294 7.80 6.92 9.29
CA SER A 294 7.66 7.70 10.52
C SER A 294 6.23 7.79 11.04
N VAL A 295 6.13 7.90 12.36
CA VAL A 295 4.97 8.48 13.05
C VAL A 295 5.46 9.75 13.74
N LEU A 296 4.87 10.90 13.42
CA LEU A 296 5.17 12.16 14.09
C LEU A 296 4.23 12.38 15.26
N VAL A 297 4.75 12.96 16.34
CA VAL A 297 3.98 13.40 17.50
C VAL A 297 3.90 14.91 17.47
N ILE A 298 2.68 15.45 17.43
CA ILE A 298 2.42 16.88 17.51
C ILE A 298 2.03 17.21 18.94
N ASP A 299 2.71 18.19 19.53
CA ASP A 299 2.27 18.85 20.76
C ASP A 299 1.18 19.87 20.37
N LEU A 300 -0.04 19.66 20.86
CA LEU A 300 -1.20 20.45 20.46
C LEU A 300 -1.29 21.81 21.15
N ASP A 301 -0.62 21.98 22.29
CA ASP A 301 -0.55 23.27 22.98
C ASP A 301 0.52 24.16 22.32
N ALA A 302 1.62 23.56 21.86
CA ALA A 302 2.66 24.25 21.09
C ALA A 302 2.34 24.39 19.59
N GLY A 303 1.41 23.59 19.06
CA GLY A 303 1.02 23.59 17.65
C GLY A 303 2.12 23.14 16.69
N ARG A 304 3.02 22.24 17.12
CA ARG A 304 4.15 21.78 16.32
C ARG A 304 4.58 20.36 16.66
N VAL A 305 5.31 19.74 15.73
CA VAL A 305 5.96 18.44 15.96
C VAL A 305 6.93 18.55 17.14
N SER A 306 6.82 17.59 18.06
CA SER A 306 7.66 17.45 19.26
C SER A 306 8.57 16.22 19.21
N GLU A 307 8.19 15.19 18.45
CA GLU A 307 8.90 13.92 18.39
C GLU A 307 8.64 13.14 17.08
N THR A 308 9.59 12.29 16.69
CA THR A 308 9.51 11.41 15.51
C THR A 308 9.82 9.97 15.91
N LEU A 309 8.88 9.06 15.69
CA LEU A 309 9.04 7.61 15.88
C LEU A 309 9.37 6.99 14.53
N VAL A 310 10.52 6.32 14.42
CA VAL A 310 10.97 5.70 13.17
C VAL A 310 10.59 4.22 13.17
N ALA A 311 9.54 3.87 12.41
CA ALA A 311 8.97 2.53 12.34
C ALA A 311 9.73 1.65 11.33
N THR A 312 11.02 1.41 11.59
CA THR A 312 11.87 0.58 10.72
C THR A 312 12.43 -0.68 11.36
N LEU A 313 12.45 -1.77 10.56
CA LEU A 313 13.18 -2.99 10.93
C LEU A 313 14.71 -2.80 10.80
N SER A 314 15.18 -1.94 9.88
CA SER A 314 16.60 -1.58 9.76
C SER A 314 16.80 -0.09 9.91
N ALA A 315 17.88 0.31 10.59
CA ALA A 315 18.18 1.72 10.87
C ALA A 315 18.47 2.55 9.60
N ASP A 316 18.89 1.89 8.52
CA ASP A 316 19.24 2.48 7.22
C ASP A 316 18.18 2.22 6.13
N ALA A 317 17.01 1.69 6.51
CA ALA A 317 15.95 1.40 5.57
C ALA A 317 15.49 2.67 4.83
N GLN A 318 15.47 2.60 3.49
CA GLN A 318 14.83 3.61 2.67
C GLN A 318 13.33 3.69 2.99
N PRO A 319 12.65 4.81 2.70
CA PRO A 319 11.19 4.88 2.75
C PRO A 319 10.54 3.70 2.03
N GLY A 320 9.51 3.12 2.63
CA GLY A 320 8.82 1.95 2.08
C GLY A 320 8.30 0.97 3.12
N ASN A 321 8.20 1.34 4.40
CA ASN A 321 7.57 0.51 5.44
C ASN A 321 6.09 0.80 5.63
N THR A 322 5.67 2.01 5.26
CA THR A 322 4.27 2.39 5.09
C THR A 322 3.45 2.31 6.38
N PRO A 323 3.79 3.11 7.42
CA PRO A 323 2.95 3.27 8.59
C PRO A 323 1.63 3.95 8.19
N ASN A 324 0.49 3.29 8.39
CA ASN A 324 -0.80 3.77 7.87
C ASN A 324 -1.95 3.82 8.88
N SER A 325 -1.89 3.03 9.96
CA SER A 325 -2.93 2.99 10.99
C SER A 325 -2.34 2.91 12.40
N LEU A 326 -3.07 3.48 13.36
CA LEU A 326 -2.65 3.69 14.74
C LEU A 326 -3.70 3.14 15.71
N ALA A 327 -3.23 2.56 16.82
CA ALA A 327 -4.06 2.27 18.00
C ALA A 327 -3.27 2.58 19.28
N LEU A 328 -3.90 3.23 20.24
CA LEU A 328 -3.28 3.61 21.51
C LEU A 328 -4.01 2.94 22.67
N ALA A 329 -3.26 2.37 23.60
CA ALA A 329 -3.80 1.84 24.84
C ALA A 329 -4.56 2.93 25.61
N ALA A 330 -5.61 2.53 26.34
CA ALA A 330 -6.50 3.49 27.01
C ALA A 330 -5.81 4.35 28.08
N ASP A 331 -4.70 3.85 28.64
CA ASP A 331 -3.83 4.58 29.57
C ASP A 331 -2.91 5.61 28.88
N GLY A 332 -2.85 5.62 27.55
CA GLY A 332 -2.02 6.51 26.76
C GLY A 332 -0.54 6.14 26.70
N THR A 333 -0.16 4.93 27.15
CA THR A 333 1.25 4.53 27.32
C THR A 333 1.81 3.72 26.16
N THR A 334 0.97 2.92 25.48
CA THR A 334 1.43 1.97 24.45
C THR A 334 0.76 2.23 23.11
N LEU A 335 1.56 2.58 22.10
CA LEU A 335 1.13 2.83 20.72
C LEU A 335 1.45 1.64 19.82
N PHE A 336 0.46 1.22 19.03
CA PHE A 336 0.55 0.22 17.98
C PHE A 336 0.42 0.88 16.62
N VAL A 337 1.31 0.54 15.69
CA VAL A 337 1.38 1.14 14.35
C VAL A 337 1.43 0.01 13.32
N SER A 338 0.46 -0.10 12.42
CA SER A 338 0.56 -1.03 11.29
C SER A 338 1.51 -0.47 10.23
N ASN A 339 2.39 -1.33 9.73
CA ASN A 339 3.36 -1.01 8.68
C ASN A 339 3.14 -1.96 7.50
N ALA A 340 2.54 -1.45 6.42
CA ALA A 340 1.97 -2.28 5.36
C ALA A 340 3.02 -3.17 4.66
N ASN A 341 4.09 -2.57 4.15
CA ASN A 341 5.05 -3.29 3.29
C ASN A 341 6.07 -4.14 4.07
N ILE A 342 6.14 -4.00 5.40
CA ILE A 342 6.94 -4.90 6.25
C ILE A 342 6.08 -5.96 6.97
N ASN A 343 4.78 -6.01 6.69
CA ASN A 343 3.84 -7.03 7.20
C ASN A 343 3.88 -7.18 8.73
N ALA A 344 3.98 -6.05 9.45
CA ALA A 344 4.15 -6.03 10.89
C ALA A 344 3.45 -4.84 11.57
N VAL A 345 3.07 -5.02 12.83
CA VAL A 345 2.68 -3.93 13.73
C VAL A 345 3.88 -3.59 14.62
N SER A 346 4.40 -2.37 14.55
CA SER A 346 5.41 -1.88 15.49
C SER A 346 4.74 -1.39 16.76
N VAL A 347 5.37 -1.65 17.91
CA VAL A 347 4.85 -1.33 19.24
C VAL A 347 5.81 -0.39 19.94
N TRP A 348 5.27 0.66 20.55
CA TRP A 348 6.02 1.74 21.16
C TRP A 348 5.51 2.07 22.55
N ASP A 349 6.44 2.26 23.48
CA ASP A 349 6.20 2.98 24.72
C ASP A 349 6.21 4.47 24.39
N VAL A 350 5.14 5.18 24.75
CA VAL A 350 4.93 6.61 24.52
C VAL A 350 4.45 7.33 25.78
N GLU A 351 4.64 6.71 26.96
CA GLU A 351 4.20 7.25 28.24
C GLU A 351 4.81 8.63 28.49
N THR A 352 6.13 8.75 28.29
CA THR A 352 6.86 10.01 28.49
C THR A 352 7.02 10.76 27.17
N PRO A 353 6.43 11.96 27.02
CA PRO A 353 6.59 12.78 25.80
C PRO A 353 8.05 13.06 25.47
N GLY A 354 8.45 12.91 24.20
CA GLY A 354 9.82 13.15 23.74
C GLY A 354 10.81 12.04 24.13
N ARG A 355 10.32 10.91 24.65
CA ARG A 355 11.12 9.73 25.05
C ARG A 355 10.47 8.42 24.60
N ALA A 356 9.73 8.44 23.50
CA ALA A 356 9.14 7.26 22.93
C ALA A 356 10.21 6.20 22.63
N ARG A 357 9.90 4.94 22.93
CA ARG A 357 10.81 3.81 22.80
C ARG A 357 10.14 2.68 22.05
N SER A 358 10.79 2.18 21.00
CA SER A 358 10.34 0.98 20.32
C SER A 358 10.46 -0.23 21.26
N ILE A 359 9.34 -0.95 21.42
CA ILE A 359 9.28 -2.22 22.17
C ILE A 359 9.55 -3.40 21.24
N GLY A 360 9.10 -3.32 19.98
CA GLY A 360 9.35 -4.34 18.98
C GLY A 360 8.27 -4.43 17.90
N PHE A 361 8.18 -5.58 17.24
CA PHE A 361 7.31 -5.83 16.10
C PHE A 361 6.47 -7.11 16.30
N ILE A 362 5.21 -7.04 15.89
CA ILE A 362 4.27 -8.15 15.84
C ILE A 362 4.06 -8.54 14.37
N PRO A 363 4.45 -9.74 13.92
CA PRO A 363 4.24 -10.16 12.53
C PRO A 363 2.76 -10.45 12.27
N VAL A 364 2.22 -9.90 11.18
CA VAL A 364 0.82 -10.02 10.79
C VAL A 364 0.70 -10.48 9.34
N GLY A 365 -0.49 -10.42 8.75
CA GLY A 365 -0.72 -10.79 7.36
C GLY A 365 -0.13 -9.78 6.38
N TRP A 366 -0.33 -10.02 5.09
CA TRP A 366 0.17 -9.19 4.02
C TRP A 366 -0.55 -7.84 3.97
N TYR A 367 0.24 -6.77 3.96
CA TYR A 367 -0.24 -5.40 3.77
C TYR A 367 -1.27 -4.99 4.84
N PRO A 368 -0.90 -4.91 6.14
CA PRO A 368 -1.81 -4.45 7.16
C PRO A 368 -2.29 -3.02 6.91
N THR A 369 -3.61 -2.84 6.94
CA THR A 369 -4.31 -1.59 6.55
C THR A 369 -4.92 -0.85 7.73
N ALA A 370 -5.27 -1.58 8.80
CA ALA A 370 -5.88 -1.03 10.00
C ALA A 370 -5.50 -1.83 11.25
N VAL A 371 -5.26 -1.15 12.37
CA VAL A 371 -5.05 -1.76 13.69
C VAL A 371 -6.00 -1.14 14.72
N ARG A 372 -6.66 -1.98 15.54
CA ARG A 372 -7.54 -1.55 16.63
C ARG A 372 -7.32 -2.38 17.88
N LEU A 373 -7.44 -1.73 19.04
CA LEU A 373 -7.54 -2.42 20.32
C LEU A 373 -9.00 -2.79 20.61
N ALA A 374 -9.19 -3.98 21.17
CA ALA A 374 -10.47 -4.52 21.54
C ALA A 374 -10.38 -5.23 22.91
N HIS A 375 -11.51 -5.67 23.44
CA HIS A 375 -11.58 -6.45 24.69
C HIS A 375 -10.84 -5.77 25.86
N GLY A 376 -11.12 -4.48 26.09
CA GLY A 376 -10.48 -3.68 27.14
C GLY A 376 -8.97 -3.47 26.94
N GLY A 377 -8.49 -3.50 25.70
CA GLY A 377 -7.07 -3.32 25.38
C GLY A 377 -6.24 -4.60 25.43
N ARG A 378 -6.85 -5.78 25.62
CA ARG A 378 -6.14 -7.07 25.72
C ARG A 378 -6.07 -7.83 24.40
N ARG A 379 -6.64 -7.29 23.32
CA ARG A 379 -6.63 -7.91 22.00
C ARG A 379 -6.42 -6.85 20.91
N LEU A 380 -5.55 -7.16 19.95
CA LEU A 380 -5.46 -6.43 18.69
C LEU A 380 -6.32 -7.11 17.63
N LEU A 381 -7.00 -6.27 16.85
CA LEU A 381 -7.52 -6.61 15.53
C LEU A 381 -6.65 -5.92 14.49
N VAL A 382 -6.13 -6.67 13.52
CA VAL A 382 -5.32 -6.13 12.42
C VAL A 382 -5.92 -6.57 11.10
N ALA A 383 -6.44 -5.64 10.30
CA ALA A 383 -6.86 -5.93 8.94
C ALA A 383 -5.63 -6.04 8.03
N ASN A 384 -5.58 -7.08 7.20
CA ASN A 384 -4.52 -7.36 6.24
C ASN A 384 -5.14 -7.34 4.84
N GLY A 385 -4.81 -6.30 4.07
CA GLY A 385 -5.42 -5.98 2.77
C GLY A 385 -5.23 -7.09 1.74
N LYS A 386 -4.02 -7.65 1.68
CA LYS A 386 -3.64 -8.69 0.71
C LYS A 386 -3.68 -10.11 1.30
N GLY A 387 -4.23 -10.26 2.51
CA GLY A 387 -4.50 -11.56 3.10
C GLY A 387 -3.29 -12.22 3.77
N VAL A 388 -3.13 -13.53 3.58
CA VAL A 388 -2.03 -14.33 4.16
C VAL A 388 -1.34 -15.23 3.14
N ILE A 389 -1.75 -15.17 1.88
CA ILE A 389 -1.21 -15.99 0.81
C ILE A 389 -1.23 -15.24 -0.51
N SER A 390 -0.19 -15.44 -1.32
CA SER A 390 -0.18 -15.08 -2.74
C SER A 390 -0.63 -16.28 -3.57
N ASP A 391 -1.40 -16.05 -4.63
CA ASP A 391 -1.77 -17.10 -5.58
C ASP A 391 -1.42 -16.71 -7.03
N SER A 392 -1.23 -17.74 -7.85
CA SER A 392 -1.01 -17.66 -9.29
C SER A 392 -2.33 -17.67 -10.04
N ASN A 393 -2.44 -16.86 -11.10
CA ASN A 393 -3.62 -16.83 -11.97
C ASN A 393 -3.69 -18.06 -12.92
N ARG A 394 -3.89 -19.27 -12.36
CA ARG A 394 -3.86 -20.56 -13.07
C ARG A 394 -4.98 -20.75 -14.09
N ASN A 395 -6.17 -20.23 -13.78
CA ASN A 395 -7.35 -20.35 -14.63
C ASN A 395 -7.73 -19.01 -15.29
N GLY A 396 -6.77 -18.10 -15.44
CA GLY A 396 -6.98 -16.83 -16.12
C GLY A 396 -7.11 -16.96 -17.64
N PRO A 397 -7.35 -15.84 -18.35
CA PRO A 397 -7.47 -15.81 -19.81
C PRO A 397 -6.31 -16.51 -20.52
N ARG A 398 -6.64 -17.37 -21.49
CA ARG A 398 -5.68 -18.07 -22.37
C ARG A 398 -5.84 -17.59 -23.82
N PRO A 399 -5.14 -16.51 -24.22
CA PRO A 399 -5.27 -15.96 -25.56
C PRO A 399 -4.98 -17.02 -26.63
N GLY A 400 -5.86 -17.11 -27.63
CA GLY A 400 -5.69 -18.02 -28.77
C GLY A 400 -6.18 -19.47 -28.56
N TYR A 401 -6.58 -19.85 -27.35
CA TYR A 401 -7.12 -21.19 -27.06
C TYR A 401 -8.59 -21.15 -26.64
N ASP A 402 -8.97 -20.19 -25.78
CA ASP A 402 -10.32 -20.08 -25.21
C ASP A 402 -10.71 -18.60 -25.00
N SER A 403 -10.73 -17.79 -26.07
CA SER A 403 -11.05 -16.35 -25.96
C SER A 403 -12.47 -16.07 -25.47
N ASP A 404 -13.38 -17.03 -25.66
CA ASP A 404 -14.81 -16.89 -25.37
C ASP A 404 -15.22 -17.65 -24.10
N ALA A 405 -14.31 -18.38 -23.47
CA ALA A 405 -14.60 -19.08 -22.22
C ALA A 405 -14.60 -18.08 -21.05
N PRO A 406 -15.60 -18.12 -20.15
CA PRO A 406 -15.53 -17.36 -18.91
C PRO A 406 -14.31 -17.85 -18.12
N THR A 407 -13.34 -16.97 -17.93
CA THR A 407 -12.16 -17.27 -17.12
C THR A 407 -12.48 -16.90 -15.67
N PRO A 408 -12.37 -17.85 -14.73
CA PRO A 408 -12.75 -17.59 -13.34
C PRO A 408 -11.77 -16.69 -12.59
N ASP A 409 -10.49 -16.67 -12.99
CA ASP A 409 -9.44 -16.04 -12.20
C ASP A 409 -8.92 -14.73 -12.85
N TYR A 410 -8.92 -13.66 -12.06
CA TYR A 410 -8.23 -12.41 -12.36
C TYR A 410 -7.42 -11.99 -11.15
N ILE A 411 -6.18 -11.55 -11.36
CA ILE A 411 -5.20 -11.29 -10.30
C ILE A 411 -5.74 -10.40 -9.18
N ALA A 412 -6.50 -9.35 -9.51
CA ALA A 412 -7.06 -8.44 -8.52
C ALA A 412 -8.12 -9.09 -7.61
N GLY A 413 -8.69 -10.23 -8.01
CA GLY A 413 -9.62 -11.01 -7.19
C GLY A 413 -9.00 -12.21 -6.47
N LEU A 414 -7.67 -12.37 -6.50
CA LEU A 414 -6.97 -13.48 -5.83
C LEU A 414 -6.50 -13.15 -4.42
N PHE A 415 -6.71 -11.92 -3.95
CA PHE A 415 -6.27 -11.45 -2.64
C PHE A 415 -7.42 -11.50 -1.63
N ASP A 416 -7.49 -12.60 -0.89
CA ASP A 416 -8.46 -12.73 0.18
C ASP A 416 -7.94 -12.11 1.48
N GLY A 417 -8.40 -10.90 1.76
CA GLY A 417 -8.05 -10.15 2.96
C GLY A 417 -8.49 -10.86 4.25
N THR A 418 -7.74 -10.61 5.32
CA THR A 418 -7.98 -11.22 6.64
C THR A 418 -7.99 -10.18 7.75
N VAL A 419 -8.56 -10.56 8.91
CA VAL A 419 -8.33 -9.88 10.19
C VAL A 419 -7.59 -10.81 11.15
N SER A 420 -6.43 -10.38 11.62
CA SER A 420 -5.69 -11.04 12.70
C SER A 420 -6.29 -10.69 14.06
N PHE A 421 -6.67 -11.71 14.84
CA PHE A 421 -7.06 -11.59 16.25
C PHE A 421 -5.88 -12.02 17.13
N ILE A 422 -5.22 -11.05 17.77
CA ILE A 422 -3.98 -11.26 18.51
C ILE A 422 -4.23 -10.91 19.98
N ASP A 423 -4.17 -11.91 20.86
CA ASP A 423 -4.23 -11.63 22.29
C ASP A 423 -2.90 -11.05 22.75
N LEU A 424 -2.97 -9.93 23.47
CA LEU A 424 -1.81 -9.32 24.07
C LEU A 424 -1.50 -10.03 25.40
N PRO A 425 -0.23 -10.37 25.67
CA PRO A 425 0.17 -10.93 26.96
C PRO A 425 -0.04 -9.92 28.10
N GLU A 426 -0.10 -10.43 29.33
CA GLU A 426 -0.09 -9.59 30.54
C GLU A 426 1.27 -8.90 30.72
N GLU A 427 1.34 -7.86 31.55
CA GLU A 427 2.50 -6.97 31.70
C GLU A 427 3.83 -7.72 31.89
N ASP A 428 3.90 -8.66 32.84
CA ASP A 428 5.11 -9.45 33.11
C ASP A 428 5.57 -10.30 31.91
N GLY A 429 4.63 -10.69 31.04
CA GLY A 429 4.89 -11.47 29.83
C GLY A 429 5.08 -10.63 28.56
N PHE A 430 4.83 -9.32 28.62
CA PHE A 430 4.73 -8.47 27.43
C PHE A 430 6.07 -8.32 26.70
N GLU A 431 7.11 -7.83 27.38
CA GLU A 431 8.41 -7.67 26.73
C GLU A 431 9.05 -9.00 26.27
N PRO A 432 9.03 -10.10 27.05
CA PRO A 432 9.51 -11.40 26.56
C PRO A 432 8.80 -11.87 25.29
N GLN A 433 7.47 -11.72 25.23
CA GLN A 433 6.68 -12.10 24.06
C GLN A 433 6.98 -11.19 22.86
N MET A 434 7.13 -9.88 23.10
CA MET A 434 7.52 -8.92 22.07
C MET A 434 8.90 -9.23 21.49
N ARG A 435 9.88 -9.66 22.30
CA ARG A 435 11.18 -10.13 21.77
C ARG A 435 11.03 -11.33 20.83
N ALA A 436 10.19 -12.31 21.21
CA ALA A 436 9.94 -13.48 20.38
C ALA A 436 9.23 -13.14 19.06
N TRP A 437 8.23 -12.26 19.10
CA TRP A 437 7.52 -11.78 17.91
C TRP A 437 8.42 -10.92 17.03
N THR A 438 9.25 -10.08 17.62
CA THR A 438 10.22 -9.26 16.89
C THR A 438 11.20 -10.14 16.14
N ALA A 439 11.80 -11.14 16.80
CA ALA A 439 12.68 -12.10 16.13
C ALA A 439 11.99 -12.81 14.96
N ARG A 440 10.70 -13.12 15.09
CA ARG A 440 9.89 -13.69 14.01
C ARG A 440 9.68 -12.71 12.85
N ALA A 441 9.38 -11.44 13.13
CA ALA A 441 9.26 -10.40 12.10
C ALA A 441 10.59 -10.20 11.35
N TYR A 442 11.72 -10.18 12.06
CA TYR A 442 13.04 -10.13 11.42
C TYR A 442 13.36 -11.37 10.58
N ALA A 443 12.91 -12.56 10.97
CA ALA A 443 13.08 -13.76 10.16
C ALA A 443 12.20 -13.78 8.89
N CYS A 444 11.21 -12.88 8.81
CA CYS A 444 10.29 -12.73 7.70
C CYS A 444 10.75 -11.73 6.63
N ARG A 445 11.83 -10.98 6.87
CA ARG A 445 12.37 -10.01 5.91
C ARG A 445 13.10 -10.71 4.75
N PRO A 446 13.25 -10.04 3.59
CA PRO A 446 14.08 -10.53 2.50
C PRO A 446 15.54 -10.74 2.96
N PRO A 447 16.19 -11.80 2.47
CA PRO A 447 17.58 -12.07 2.83
C PRO A 447 18.48 -10.95 2.30
N GLN A 448 19.44 -10.51 3.12
CA GLN A 448 20.42 -9.52 2.69
C GLN A 448 21.47 -10.17 1.80
N VAL A 449 22.10 -9.38 0.92
CA VAL A 449 23.15 -9.87 0.01
C VAL A 449 24.24 -10.65 0.76
N ALA A 450 24.68 -10.16 1.92
CA ALA A 450 25.70 -10.79 2.76
C ALA A 450 25.25 -12.10 3.45
N GLU A 451 23.95 -12.38 3.46
CA GLU A 451 23.38 -13.62 4.01
C GLU A 451 23.28 -14.71 2.94
N VAL A 452 23.19 -14.31 1.67
CA VAL A 452 23.01 -15.22 0.52
C VAL A 452 24.34 -15.56 -0.14
N PHE A 453 25.22 -14.57 -0.30
CA PHE A 453 26.47 -14.70 -1.03
C PHE A 453 27.67 -14.66 -0.10
N SER A 454 28.69 -15.47 -0.39
CA SER A 454 29.97 -15.42 0.31
C SER A 454 30.70 -14.09 0.05
N ALA A 455 31.61 -13.73 0.95
CA ALA A 455 32.44 -12.54 0.76
C ALA A 455 33.25 -12.56 -0.56
N GLU A 456 33.65 -13.75 -1.02
CA GLU A 456 34.36 -13.95 -2.29
C GLU A 456 33.45 -13.70 -3.49
N GLU A 457 32.23 -14.27 -3.51
CA GLU A 457 31.23 -14.02 -4.56
C GLU A 457 30.84 -12.55 -4.61
N ILE A 458 30.66 -11.94 -3.44
CA ILE A 458 30.36 -10.51 -3.30
C ILE A 458 31.51 -9.64 -3.82
N ALA A 459 32.77 -10.03 -3.59
CA ALA A 459 33.94 -9.31 -4.07
C ALA A 459 34.17 -9.50 -5.58
N GLY A 460 33.84 -10.69 -6.11
CA GLY A 460 33.93 -11.01 -7.53
C GLY A 460 32.75 -10.54 -8.37
N SER A 461 31.66 -10.09 -7.73
CA SER A 461 30.45 -9.66 -8.41
C SER A 461 30.70 -8.38 -9.24
N PRO A 462 30.20 -8.31 -10.49
CA PRO A 462 30.17 -7.06 -11.24
C PRO A 462 29.22 -6.03 -10.60
N ILE A 463 28.32 -6.45 -9.72
CA ILE A 463 27.45 -5.55 -8.96
C ILE A 463 28.18 -5.14 -7.67
N PRO A 464 28.50 -3.84 -7.49
CA PRO A 464 29.26 -3.39 -6.34
C PRO A 464 28.46 -3.60 -5.05
N SER A 465 29.08 -4.25 -4.07
CA SER A 465 28.51 -4.42 -2.74
C SER A 465 28.79 -3.19 -1.89
N GLY A 466 27.85 -2.26 -1.86
CA GLY A 466 27.94 -1.02 -1.07
C GLY A 466 28.35 0.21 -1.87
N SER A 467 28.06 1.38 -1.30
CA SER A 467 28.24 2.68 -1.92
C SER A 467 29.72 2.99 -2.20
N GLY A 468 29.99 3.59 -3.37
CA GLY A 468 31.33 4.08 -3.75
C GLY A 468 32.26 3.07 -4.44
N ARG A 469 31.90 1.78 -4.50
CA ARG A 469 32.63 0.80 -5.32
C ARG A 469 32.27 0.92 -6.80
N LYS A 470 33.28 0.84 -7.68
CA LYS A 470 33.08 0.92 -9.13
C LYS A 470 32.66 -0.45 -9.69
N SER A 471 31.59 -0.44 -10.48
CA SER A 471 31.19 -1.60 -11.29
C SER A 471 32.01 -1.66 -12.58
N PRO A 472 32.37 -2.85 -13.10
CA PRO A 472 32.80 -3.00 -14.49
C PRO A 472 31.67 -2.73 -15.49
N ILE A 473 30.41 -2.70 -15.05
CA ILE A 473 29.26 -2.32 -15.88
C ILE A 473 29.30 -0.81 -16.09
N THR A 474 29.55 -0.39 -17.32
CA THR A 474 29.59 1.04 -17.70
C THR A 474 28.26 1.54 -18.25
N HIS A 475 27.38 0.64 -18.67
CA HIS A 475 26.08 0.96 -19.26
C HIS A 475 25.04 -0.05 -18.82
N VAL A 476 23.84 0.43 -18.52
CA VAL A 476 22.65 -0.38 -18.25
C VAL A 476 21.57 0.02 -19.25
N ILE A 477 21.02 -0.95 -19.97
CA ILE A 477 19.82 -0.75 -20.78
C ILE A 477 18.69 -1.43 -20.04
N TYR A 478 17.73 -0.63 -19.56
CA TYR A 478 16.56 -1.13 -18.87
C TYR A 478 15.35 -1.09 -19.82
N VAL A 479 14.72 -2.24 -20.03
CA VAL A 479 13.56 -2.39 -20.90
C VAL A 479 12.42 -2.95 -20.08
N VAL A 480 11.37 -2.15 -19.91
CA VAL A 480 10.12 -2.61 -19.27
C VAL A 480 9.27 -3.27 -20.34
N LYS A 481 8.87 -4.52 -20.07
CA LYS A 481 7.91 -5.26 -20.88
C LYS A 481 6.74 -5.68 -20.00
N GLU A 482 5.57 -5.14 -20.32
CA GLU A 482 4.29 -5.42 -19.68
C GLU A 482 3.43 -6.27 -20.65
N ASN A 483 2.44 -7.07 -20.24
CA ASN A 483 1.95 -7.37 -18.89
C ASN A 483 1.89 -8.90 -18.71
N ARG A 484 3.07 -9.54 -18.76
CA ARG A 484 3.22 -11.01 -18.69
C ARG A 484 4.28 -11.39 -17.67
N THR A 485 3.95 -12.37 -16.84
CA THR A 485 4.88 -12.90 -15.83
C THR A 485 5.95 -13.78 -16.48
N TYR A 486 7.00 -14.09 -15.71
CA TYR A 486 8.06 -15.01 -16.13
C TYR A 486 7.49 -16.35 -16.60
N ASP A 487 6.68 -17.01 -15.76
CA ASP A 487 6.17 -18.36 -16.06
C ASP A 487 5.23 -18.39 -17.27
N GLN A 488 4.51 -17.29 -17.55
CA GLN A 488 3.64 -17.21 -18.73
C GLN A 488 4.42 -17.26 -20.05
N VAL A 489 5.71 -16.90 -20.05
CA VAL A 489 6.55 -16.83 -21.26
C VAL A 489 7.66 -17.87 -21.25
N PHE A 490 8.29 -18.13 -20.11
CA PHE A 490 9.46 -18.99 -19.97
C PHE A 490 9.21 -20.21 -19.08
N GLY A 491 7.96 -20.47 -18.68
CA GLY A 491 7.60 -21.63 -17.85
C GLY A 491 7.96 -22.97 -18.50
N ASP A 492 8.03 -23.03 -19.82
CA ASP A 492 8.43 -24.21 -20.61
C ASP A 492 9.94 -24.31 -20.88
N MET A 493 10.76 -23.36 -20.42
CA MET A 493 12.22 -23.45 -20.54
C MET A 493 12.83 -24.34 -19.44
N PRO A 494 13.32 -25.55 -19.74
CA PRO A 494 13.91 -26.44 -18.74
C PRO A 494 15.22 -25.90 -18.15
N GLU A 495 15.84 -24.89 -18.78
CA GLU A 495 17.03 -24.22 -18.28
C GLU A 495 16.76 -23.33 -17.04
N GLY A 496 15.50 -22.96 -16.79
CA GLY A 496 15.09 -22.15 -15.64
C GLY A 496 14.13 -22.86 -14.70
N ARG A 497 13.84 -22.23 -13.55
CA ARG A 497 12.93 -22.73 -12.52
C ARG A 497 11.48 -22.26 -12.75
N GLY A 498 10.99 -22.41 -13.97
CA GLY A 498 9.63 -22.05 -14.34
C GLY A 498 8.60 -23.14 -14.05
N ASP A 499 7.33 -22.75 -13.88
CA ASP A 499 6.20 -23.68 -13.83
C ASP A 499 5.56 -23.83 -15.23
N PRO A 500 5.78 -24.96 -15.94
CA PRO A 500 5.24 -25.16 -17.28
C PRO A 500 3.71 -25.22 -17.30
N THR A 501 3.05 -25.43 -16.16
CA THR A 501 1.58 -25.42 -16.07
C THR A 501 0.99 -24.02 -16.14
N LEU A 502 1.80 -22.99 -15.91
CA LEU A 502 1.45 -21.58 -16.03
C LEU A 502 1.81 -20.97 -17.39
N CYS A 503 2.51 -21.72 -18.25
CA CYS A 503 2.99 -21.23 -19.54
C CYS A 503 1.84 -21.00 -20.53
N LEU A 504 1.68 -19.74 -20.95
CA LEU A 504 0.68 -19.34 -21.94
C LEU A 504 1.28 -19.17 -23.35
N PHE A 505 2.55 -18.78 -23.42
CA PHE A 505 3.23 -18.42 -24.66
C PHE A 505 4.51 -19.24 -24.85
N PRO A 506 4.39 -20.56 -25.10
CA PRO A 506 5.53 -21.45 -25.18
C PRO A 506 6.45 -21.08 -26.35
N GLU A 507 7.62 -21.71 -26.43
CA GLU A 507 8.65 -21.41 -27.44
C GLU A 507 8.13 -21.29 -28.88
N PRO A 508 7.22 -22.14 -29.40
CA PRO A 508 6.68 -21.99 -30.74
C PRO A 508 5.94 -20.66 -30.97
N VAL A 509 5.41 -20.04 -29.90
CA VAL A 509 4.71 -18.75 -29.91
C VAL A 509 5.68 -17.59 -29.67
N THR A 510 6.72 -17.80 -28.85
CA THR A 510 7.70 -16.75 -28.49
C THR A 510 9.16 -17.15 -28.82
N PRO A 511 9.47 -17.57 -30.06
CA PRO A 511 10.78 -18.17 -30.38
C PRO A 511 11.93 -17.18 -30.20
N ASN A 512 11.69 -15.89 -30.46
CA ASN A 512 12.70 -14.85 -30.27
C ASN A 512 13.01 -14.61 -28.78
N HIS A 513 12.01 -14.66 -27.89
CA HIS A 513 12.25 -14.49 -26.45
C HIS A 513 13.11 -15.64 -25.92
N HIS A 514 12.76 -16.87 -26.29
CA HIS A 514 13.50 -18.07 -25.93
C HIS A 514 14.93 -18.06 -26.48
N ALA A 515 15.11 -17.67 -27.74
CA ALA A 515 16.43 -17.53 -28.34
C ALA A 515 17.30 -16.50 -27.60
N LEU A 516 16.74 -15.34 -27.24
CA LEU A 516 17.45 -14.31 -26.48
C LEU A 516 17.87 -14.83 -25.09
N ALA A 517 16.97 -15.52 -24.38
CA ALA A 517 17.28 -16.08 -23.07
C ALA A 517 18.43 -17.11 -23.14
N ARG A 518 18.43 -17.99 -24.13
CA ARG A 518 19.52 -18.98 -24.34
C ARG A 518 20.83 -18.35 -24.80
N GLN A 519 20.77 -17.29 -25.60
CA GLN A 519 21.95 -16.64 -26.15
C GLN A 519 22.68 -15.79 -25.10
N PHE A 520 21.95 -15.10 -24.24
CA PHE A 520 22.52 -14.16 -23.28
C PHE A 520 22.53 -14.72 -21.86
N VAL A 521 21.39 -14.61 -21.18
CA VAL A 521 21.21 -15.12 -19.82
C VAL A 521 19.72 -15.36 -19.58
N LEU A 522 19.40 -16.50 -18.98
CA LEU A 522 18.10 -16.75 -18.39
C LEU A 522 18.18 -16.37 -16.91
N LEU A 523 17.37 -15.41 -16.51
CA LEU A 523 17.26 -14.92 -15.14
C LEU A 523 15.88 -15.35 -14.61
N ASP A 524 15.87 -16.18 -13.57
CA ASP A 524 14.67 -16.66 -12.91
C ASP A 524 14.64 -16.23 -11.43
N ASN A 525 13.52 -16.49 -10.74
CA ASN A 525 13.38 -16.21 -9.31
C ASN A 525 13.53 -14.70 -8.94
N PHE A 526 13.25 -13.81 -9.91
CA PHE A 526 13.07 -12.37 -9.70
C PHE A 526 11.59 -12.10 -9.50
N TYR A 527 11.23 -11.63 -8.31
CA TYR A 527 9.86 -11.34 -7.98
C TYR A 527 9.64 -9.84 -7.78
N VAL A 528 8.42 -9.42 -8.07
CA VAL A 528 7.96 -8.04 -7.97
C VAL A 528 6.64 -8.03 -7.20
N GLU A 529 6.47 -7.05 -6.31
CA GLU A 529 5.17 -6.73 -5.70
C GLU A 529 4.38 -5.89 -6.70
N SER A 530 3.80 -6.57 -7.69
CA SER A 530 2.92 -5.96 -8.70
C SER A 530 1.74 -6.86 -8.97
N GLU A 531 0.56 -6.34 -8.69
CA GLU A 531 -0.73 -6.96 -8.96
C GLU A 531 -1.24 -6.56 -10.34
N VAL A 532 -1.05 -5.29 -10.71
CA VAL A 532 -1.54 -4.70 -11.97
C VAL A 532 -0.53 -3.69 -12.53
N SER A 533 -0.84 -3.10 -13.68
CA SER A 533 0.00 -2.06 -14.28
C SER A 533 0.26 -0.89 -13.32
N ALA A 534 -0.76 -0.46 -12.58
CA ALA A 534 -0.68 0.72 -11.73
C ALA A 534 0.41 0.63 -10.66
N ASP A 535 0.43 -0.42 -9.83
CA ASP A 535 1.50 -0.64 -8.84
C ASP A 535 2.80 -1.15 -9.49
N GLY A 536 2.71 -1.92 -10.58
CA GLY A 536 3.86 -2.49 -11.26
C GLY A 536 4.81 -1.47 -11.87
N HIS A 537 4.27 -0.46 -12.54
CA HIS A 537 5.07 0.63 -13.10
C HIS A 537 5.76 1.43 -11.97
N GLU A 538 5.05 1.73 -10.88
CA GLU A 538 5.59 2.42 -9.71
C GLU A 538 6.71 1.61 -9.04
N TRP A 539 6.48 0.32 -8.83
CA TRP A 539 7.47 -0.58 -8.25
C TRP A 539 8.69 -0.74 -9.17
N SER A 540 8.48 -0.89 -10.48
CA SER A 540 9.54 -1.05 -11.47
C SER A 540 10.51 0.15 -11.47
N MET A 541 9.99 1.37 -11.25
CA MET A 541 10.79 2.60 -11.25
C MET A 541 11.30 3.02 -9.87
N GLY A 542 10.57 2.74 -8.80
CA GLY A 542 10.84 3.23 -7.45
C GLY A 542 11.14 2.14 -6.42
N ALA A 543 11.03 0.87 -6.79
CA ALA A 543 11.01 -0.30 -5.89
C ALA A 543 9.94 -0.24 -4.79
N TYR A 544 8.94 0.62 -4.97
CA TYR A 544 7.89 0.92 -3.99
C TYR A 544 6.69 1.54 -4.71
N ALA A 545 5.50 0.96 -4.50
CA ALA A 545 4.22 1.58 -4.81
C ALA A 545 3.68 2.22 -3.52
N THR A 546 3.34 3.51 -3.57
CA THR A 546 2.90 4.22 -2.36
C THR A 546 1.53 3.74 -1.87
N ASP A 547 1.23 3.94 -0.59
CA ASP A 547 -0.10 3.65 -0.03
C ASP A 547 -1.24 4.38 -0.78
N PHE A 548 -0.95 5.51 -1.43
CA PHE A 548 -1.87 6.16 -2.35
C PHE A 548 -2.21 5.23 -3.53
N VAL A 549 -1.21 4.72 -4.23
CA VAL A 549 -1.37 3.84 -5.40
C VAL A 549 -2.12 2.56 -5.00
N GLU A 550 -1.65 1.88 -3.95
CA GLU A 550 -2.19 0.63 -3.43
C GLU A 550 -3.68 0.74 -3.02
N ARG A 551 -4.11 1.89 -2.50
CA ARG A 551 -5.51 2.12 -2.11
C ARG A 551 -6.41 2.62 -3.25
N HIS A 552 -5.84 3.11 -4.36
CA HIS A 552 -6.61 3.73 -5.45
C HIS A 552 -6.76 2.83 -6.67
N TRP A 553 -5.76 2.01 -6.99
CA TRP A 553 -5.84 1.16 -8.18
C TRP A 553 -7.04 0.19 -8.14
N PRO A 554 -7.46 -0.41 -7.01
CA PRO A 554 -8.58 -1.35 -7.00
C PRO A 554 -9.88 -0.67 -7.46
N LEU A 555 -10.08 0.59 -7.06
CA LEU A 555 -11.24 1.40 -7.44
C LEU A 555 -11.18 1.83 -8.89
N SER A 556 -10.00 2.23 -9.39
CA SER A 556 -9.81 2.59 -10.80
C SER A 556 -10.06 1.42 -11.74
N TYR A 557 -9.78 0.18 -11.32
CA TYR A 557 -9.93 -1.02 -12.14
C TYR A 557 -11.29 -1.70 -11.97
N GLY A 558 -11.85 -1.75 -10.76
CA GLY A 558 -13.06 -2.49 -10.43
C GLY A 558 -14.33 -1.65 -10.31
N HIS A 559 -14.21 -0.38 -9.91
CA HIS A 559 -15.35 0.43 -9.45
C HIS A 559 -15.52 1.77 -10.18
N ASN A 560 -14.81 2.00 -11.29
CA ASN A 560 -14.81 3.29 -11.96
C ASN A 560 -15.97 3.54 -12.95
N ALA A 561 -17.15 2.95 -12.72
CA ALA A 561 -18.30 3.11 -13.61
C ALA A 561 -18.75 4.57 -13.75
N ARG A 562 -18.57 5.37 -12.68
CA ARG A 562 -18.86 6.82 -12.64
C ARG A 562 -17.72 7.69 -13.17
N LYS A 563 -16.59 7.11 -13.60
CA LYS A 563 -15.38 7.81 -14.09
C LYS A 563 -14.81 8.82 -13.09
N LYS A 564 -14.82 8.47 -11.80
CA LYS A 564 -14.35 9.31 -10.70
C LYS A 564 -13.09 8.82 -10.00
N PHE A 565 -12.62 7.61 -10.24
CA PHE A 565 -11.33 7.14 -9.74
C PHE A 565 -10.31 7.22 -10.87
N PRO A 566 -9.42 8.21 -10.87
CA PRO A 566 -8.42 8.31 -11.91
C PRO A 566 -7.35 7.23 -11.74
N TYR A 567 -6.64 6.97 -12.83
CA TYR A 567 -5.54 6.01 -12.83
C TYR A 567 -4.37 6.57 -12.00
N PRO A 568 -3.98 5.94 -10.87
CA PRO A 568 -3.18 6.59 -9.84
C PRO A 568 -1.66 6.52 -10.08
N SER A 569 -1.23 6.17 -11.28
CA SER A 569 0.16 5.77 -11.58
C SER A 569 0.68 6.51 -12.81
N GLU A 570 1.85 6.10 -13.27
CA GLU A 570 2.54 6.53 -14.48
C GLU A 570 2.93 8.02 -14.49
N GLY A 571 3.33 8.55 -13.32
CA GLY A 571 3.74 9.95 -13.19
C GLY A 571 2.61 10.97 -13.33
N THR A 572 1.35 10.50 -13.34
CA THR A 572 0.17 11.37 -13.51
C THR A 572 -0.05 12.30 -12.33
N PHE A 573 0.28 11.85 -11.12
CA PHE A 573 0.09 12.61 -9.90
C PHE A 573 1.36 12.62 -9.04
N GLU A 574 1.79 13.82 -8.62
CA GLU A 574 2.93 13.95 -7.68
C GLU A 574 2.71 13.22 -6.36
N ILE A 575 1.46 13.11 -5.90
CA ILE A 575 1.09 12.33 -4.69
C ILE A 575 1.29 10.81 -4.86
N ALA A 576 1.43 10.30 -6.09
CA ALA A 576 1.76 8.88 -6.28
C ALA A 576 3.25 8.60 -6.08
N ARG A 577 4.09 9.65 -6.20
CA ARG A 577 5.55 9.55 -6.23
C ARG A 577 6.10 9.00 -4.91
N PRO A 578 6.93 7.94 -4.94
CA PRO A 578 7.59 7.45 -3.75
C PRO A 578 8.60 8.47 -3.25
N ALA A 579 8.69 8.60 -1.93
CA ALA A 579 9.64 9.45 -1.24
C ALA A 579 11.11 9.22 -1.61
N GLY A 580 11.43 7.97 -1.94
CA GLY A 580 12.75 7.59 -2.41
C GLY A 580 13.06 8.08 -3.82
N GLY A 581 12.09 8.66 -4.53
CA GLY A 581 12.17 8.96 -5.94
C GLY A 581 12.26 7.71 -6.81
N TYR A 582 12.37 7.93 -8.10
CA TYR A 582 12.50 6.88 -9.10
C TYR A 582 13.96 6.68 -9.53
N LEU A 583 14.18 5.71 -10.42
CA LEU A 583 15.52 5.34 -10.90
C LEU A 583 16.31 6.54 -11.45
N TRP A 584 15.66 7.45 -12.18
CA TRP A 584 16.32 8.67 -12.68
C TRP A 584 16.67 9.67 -11.59
N ASP A 585 15.85 9.81 -10.54
CA ASP A 585 16.18 10.67 -9.41
C ASP A 585 17.45 10.19 -8.72
N ARG A 586 17.59 8.86 -8.59
CA ARG A 586 18.80 8.22 -8.07
C ARG A 586 19.98 8.39 -9.02
N ALA A 587 19.77 8.30 -10.32
CA ALA A 587 20.81 8.57 -11.31
C ALA A 587 21.32 10.02 -11.23
N ILE A 588 20.41 11.01 -11.16
CA ILE A 588 20.73 12.42 -10.97
C ILE A 588 21.53 12.63 -9.68
N ALA A 589 21.05 12.10 -8.56
CA ALA A 589 21.71 12.21 -7.25
C ALA A 589 23.12 11.58 -7.26
N ALA A 590 23.33 10.51 -8.03
CA ALA A 590 24.61 9.85 -8.19
C ALA A 590 25.52 10.46 -9.27
N GLY A 591 25.05 11.48 -10.01
CA GLY A 591 25.78 12.05 -11.15
C GLY A 591 25.93 11.09 -12.34
N VAL A 592 25.03 10.11 -12.46
CA VAL A 592 25.00 9.14 -13.55
C VAL A 592 24.12 9.68 -14.67
N SER A 593 24.66 9.77 -15.89
CA SER A 593 23.88 10.16 -17.06
C SER A 593 22.86 9.08 -17.42
N PHE A 594 21.63 9.47 -17.73
CA PHE A 594 20.57 8.58 -18.19
C PHE A 594 19.82 9.19 -19.37
N ARG A 595 19.08 8.34 -20.10
CA ARG A 595 18.10 8.73 -21.13
C ARG A 595 16.88 7.84 -20.96
N SER A 596 15.69 8.44 -20.86
CA SER A 596 14.41 7.72 -20.89
C SER A 596 13.72 7.94 -22.23
N TYR A 597 13.14 6.88 -22.78
CA TYR A 597 12.55 6.85 -24.12
C TYR A 597 11.04 6.53 -24.12
N GLY A 598 10.39 6.43 -22.94
CA GLY A 598 8.97 6.08 -22.90
C GLY A 598 8.33 6.01 -21.52
N GLU A 599 9.08 5.83 -20.45
CA GLU A 599 8.51 5.80 -19.10
C GLU A 599 8.42 7.22 -18.54
N TRP A 600 7.19 7.73 -18.42
CA TRP A 600 6.79 9.03 -17.83
C TRP A 600 7.51 10.26 -18.39
N VAL A 601 7.98 10.16 -19.65
CA VAL A 601 8.56 11.29 -20.38
C VAL A 601 7.51 11.92 -21.27
N SER A 602 7.31 13.23 -21.11
CA SER A 602 6.68 14.05 -22.14
C SER A 602 7.72 14.45 -23.18
N ASN A 603 7.55 13.99 -24.42
CA ASN A 603 8.44 14.36 -25.51
C ASN A 603 8.44 15.88 -25.74
N GLY A 604 9.60 16.43 -26.05
CA GLY A 604 9.70 17.82 -26.49
C GLY A 604 8.88 18.06 -27.77
N PRO A 605 8.54 19.32 -28.08
CA PRO A 605 7.72 19.66 -29.25
C PRO A 605 8.39 19.30 -30.60
N ALA A 606 9.67 18.95 -30.60
CA ALA A 606 10.43 18.46 -31.74
C ALA A 606 11.21 17.19 -31.35
N PRO A 607 11.53 16.28 -32.31
CA PRO A 607 12.24 15.03 -32.03
C PRO A 607 13.60 15.17 -31.34
N ASP A 608 14.24 16.33 -31.47
CA ASP A 608 15.52 16.70 -30.88
C ASP A 608 15.38 17.64 -29.66
N ALA A 609 14.17 18.14 -29.39
CA ALA A 609 13.91 18.91 -28.20
C ALA A 609 13.95 18.00 -26.97
N PRO A 610 14.58 18.42 -25.85
CA PRO A 610 14.61 17.63 -24.63
C PRO A 610 13.18 17.39 -24.15
N GLY A 611 12.85 16.13 -23.88
CA GLY A 611 11.63 15.79 -23.15
C GLY A 611 11.72 16.23 -21.69
N THR A 612 10.57 16.38 -21.05
CA THR A 612 10.47 16.59 -19.60
C THR A 612 10.01 15.29 -18.95
N ALA A 613 10.74 14.84 -17.95
CA ALA A 613 10.37 13.74 -17.07
C ALA A 613 9.80 14.29 -15.76
#